data_AF-A0A9E6CGH8-F1
#
_entry.id   AF-A0A9E6CGH8-F1
#
_cell.length_a   1.000
_cell.length_b   1.000
_cell.length_c   1.000
_cell.angle_alpha   90.00
_cell.angle_beta   90.00
_cell.angle_gamma   90.00
#
_symmetry.space_group_name_H-M   'P 1'
#
loop_
_entity.id
_entity.type
_entity.pdbx_description
1 polymer ?
#
loop_
_entity_poly.entity_id
_entity_poly.type
_entity_poly.pdbx_seq_one_letter_code
_entity_poly.pdbx_strand_id
1 'polypeptide(L)'
;MSNVFKTFILLAGLTALFMLVGRALGGQHGMMVALFFAAVMNFFAYWFSDKMALSMSGAQPVSEAEAPELHAIVASLAARAGLPKPKVYIIPTQTPNA
;
A
#
# COMPACT_ATOMS: atom_id res chain seq x y z
N MET A 1 -16.44 14.79 -9.45
CA MET A 1 -15.61 14.98 -8.23
C MET A 1 -14.24 14.38 -8.47
N SER A 2 -13.15 15.08 -8.15
CA SER A 2 -11.78 14.53 -8.23
C SER A 2 -11.60 13.37 -7.25
N ASN A 3 -10.81 12.37 -7.62
CA ASN A 3 -10.46 11.25 -6.73
C ASN A 3 -9.84 11.74 -5.42
N VAL A 4 -9.06 12.83 -5.47
CA VAL A 4 -8.46 13.48 -4.30
C VAL A 4 -9.55 13.94 -3.30
N PHE A 5 -10.65 14.50 -3.80
CA PHE A 5 -11.75 14.96 -2.94
C PHE A 5 -12.47 13.79 -2.26
N LYS A 6 -12.69 12.70 -2.99
CA LYS A 6 -13.26 11.46 -2.42
C LYS A 6 -12.34 10.89 -1.34
N THR A 7 -11.04 10.81 -1.62
CA THR A 7 -10.03 10.35 -0.66
C THR A 7 -10.01 11.24 0.58
N PHE A 8 -10.07 12.56 0.43
CA PHE A 8 -10.13 13.49 1.56
C PHE A 8 -11.36 13.24 2.45
N ILE A 9 -12.56 13.11 1.85
CA ILE A 9 -13.79 12.83 2.61
C ILE A 9 -13.68 11.50 3.35
N LEU A 10 -13.18 10.44 2.70
CA LEU A 10 -13.04 9.13 3.31
C LEU A 10 -12.04 9.15 4.47
N LEU A 11 -10.89 9.82 4.32
CA LEU A 11 -9.89 9.95 5.37
C LEU A 11 -10.39 10.80 6.55
N ALA A 12 -11.07 11.91 6.28
CA ALA A 12 -11.66 12.75 7.30
C ALA A 12 -12.75 11.99 8.08
N GLY A 13 -13.64 11.27 7.37
CA GLY A 13 -14.68 10.44 7.98
C GLY A 13 -14.10 9.30 8.84
N LEU A 14 -13.08 8.60 8.35
CA LEU A 14 -12.41 7.54 9.09
C LEU A 14 -11.71 8.08 10.34
N THR A 15 -11.04 9.23 10.24
CA THR A 15 -10.40 9.90 11.39
C THR A 15 -11.43 10.30 12.44
N ALA A 16 -12.56 10.88 12.01
CA ALA A 16 -13.66 11.23 12.91
C ALA A 16 -14.22 9.99 13.62
N LEU A 17 -14.38 8.86 12.90
CA LEU A 17 -14.81 7.59 13.49
C LEU A 17 -13.84 7.10 14.58
N PHE A 18 -12.53 7.12 14.31
CA PHE A 18 -11.51 6.76 15.31
C PHE A 18 -11.60 7.64 16.56
N MET A 19 -11.76 8.96 16.38
CA MET A 19 -11.90 9.89 17.50
C MET A 19 -13.20 9.64 18.29
N LEU A 20 -14.32 9.35 17.64
CA LEU A 20 -15.58 9.02 18.31
C LEU A 20 -15.47 7.73 19.14
N VAL A 21 -14.82 6.70 18.60
CA VAL A 21 -14.55 5.44 19.33
C VAL A 21 -13.62 5.70 20.51
N GLY A 22 -12.51 6.43 20.30
CA GLY A 22 -11.60 6.82 21.37
C GLY A 22 -12.30 7.60 22.47
N ARG A 23 -13.21 8.51 22.11
CA ARG A 23 -14.04 9.26 23.06
C ARG A 23 -14.96 8.35 23.87
N ALA A 24 -15.62 7.41 23.22
CA ALA A 24 -16.57 6.50 23.88
C ALA A 24 -15.85 5.58 24.88
N LEU A 25 -14.62 5.16 24.59
CA LEU A 25 -13.85 4.26 25.43
C LEU A 25 -13.09 4.96 26.57
N GLY A 26 -12.59 6.18 26.35
CA GLY A 26 -11.67 6.84 27.28
C GLY A 26 -11.79 8.36 27.36
N GLY A 27 -12.91 8.93 26.90
CA GLY A 27 -13.16 10.37 26.89
C GLY A 27 -12.12 11.15 26.08
N GLN A 28 -11.77 12.36 26.53
CA GLN A 28 -10.77 13.22 25.87
C GLN A 28 -9.41 12.53 25.73
N HIS A 29 -8.98 11.77 26.75
CA HIS A 29 -7.71 11.06 26.69
C HIS A 29 -7.73 9.95 25.63
N GLY A 30 -8.82 9.17 25.58
CA GLY A 30 -9.01 8.16 24.54
C GLY A 30 -9.06 8.74 23.12
N MET A 31 -9.61 9.96 22.94
CA MET A 31 -9.54 10.67 21.65
C MET A 31 -8.11 11.01 21.24
N MET A 32 -7.29 11.54 22.16
CA MET A 32 -5.89 11.87 21.87
C MET A 32 -5.07 10.63 21.53
N VAL A 33 -5.28 9.54 22.27
CA VAL A 33 -4.64 8.25 21.99
C VAL A 33 -5.08 7.71 20.62
N ALA A 34 -6.38 7.74 20.30
CA ALA A 34 -6.90 7.30 19.01
C ALA A 34 -6.33 8.13 17.84
N LEU A 35 -6.21 9.45 18.01
CA LEU A 35 -5.62 10.33 17.02
C LEU A 35 -4.13 10.03 16.81
N PHE A 36 -3.38 9.81 17.90
CA PHE A 36 -1.98 9.41 17.82
C PHE A 36 -1.81 8.09 17.06
N PHE A 37 -2.59 7.06 17.40
CA PHE A 37 -2.56 5.79 16.69
C PHE A 37 -2.95 5.94 15.22
N ALA A 38 -3.97 6.73 14.91
CA ALA A 38 -4.37 6.99 13.53
C ALA A 38 -3.23 7.66 12.74
N ALA A 39 -2.54 8.64 13.32
CA ALA A 39 -1.40 9.30 12.69
C ALA A 39 -0.24 8.33 12.45
N VAL A 40 0.13 7.53 13.47
CA VAL A 40 1.17 6.51 13.36
C VAL A 40 0.81 5.49 12.28
N MET A 41 -0.41 4.96 12.29
CA MET A 41 -0.87 3.99 11.30
C MET A 41 -0.84 4.57 9.89
N ASN A 42 -1.26 5.81 9.68
CA ASN A 42 -1.18 6.46 8.37
C ASN A 42 0.28 6.65 7.91
N PHE A 43 1.16 7.04 8.82
CA PHE A 43 2.58 7.19 8.52
C PHE A 43 3.21 5.86 8.09
N PHE A 44 2.99 4.78 8.86
CA PHE A 44 3.45 3.44 8.50
C PHE A 44 2.82 2.95 7.20
N ALA A 45 1.51 3.17 7.02
CA ALA A 45 0.81 2.78 5.81
C ALA A 45 1.39 3.47 4.58
N TYR A 46 1.69 4.76 4.66
CA TYR A 46 2.28 5.51 3.55
C TYR A 46 3.67 4.98 3.20
N TRP A 47 4.56 4.82 4.18
CA TRP A 47 5.97 4.49 3.94
C TRP A 47 6.24 3.02 3.62
N PHE A 48 5.38 2.12 4.09
CA PHE A 48 5.54 0.67 3.91
C PHE A 48 4.42 0.04 3.07
N SER A 49 3.59 0.88 2.40
CA SER A 49 2.45 0.44 1.56
C SER A 49 2.86 -0.59 0.51
N ASP A 50 4.00 -0.39 -0.14
CA ASP A 50 4.53 -1.26 -1.19
C ASP A 50 4.78 -2.68 -0.66
N LYS A 51 5.50 -2.80 0.46
CA LYS A 51 5.83 -4.09 1.07
C LYS A 51 4.57 -4.78 1.61
N MET A 52 3.67 -4.02 2.22
CA MET A 52 2.40 -4.57 2.68
C MET A 52 1.59 -5.11 1.50
N ALA A 53 1.44 -4.34 0.42
CA ALA A 53 0.72 -4.78 -0.77
C ALA A 53 1.31 -6.06 -1.39
N LEU A 54 2.65 -6.14 -1.52
CA LEU A 54 3.34 -7.34 -2.01
C LEU A 54 3.14 -8.55 -1.08
N SER A 55 3.23 -8.34 0.24
CA SER A 55 3.03 -9.42 1.21
C SER A 55 1.59 -9.93 1.24
N MET A 56 0.60 -9.03 1.16
CA MET A 56 -0.83 -9.36 1.16
C MET A 56 -1.26 -10.11 -0.09
N SER A 57 -0.63 -9.84 -1.24
CA SER A 57 -0.87 -10.59 -2.48
C SER A 57 -0.11 -11.92 -2.52
N GLY A 58 0.77 -12.19 -1.56
CA GLY A 58 1.63 -13.37 -1.59
C GLY A 58 2.69 -13.32 -2.70
N ALA A 59 3.07 -12.12 -3.14
CA ALA A 59 4.06 -11.93 -4.19
C ALA A 59 5.41 -12.52 -3.80
N GLN A 60 5.96 -13.39 -4.64
CA GLN A 60 7.25 -14.02 -4.44
C GLN A 60 8.29 -13.40 -5.38
N PRO A 61 9.47 -12.99 -4.89
CA PRO A 61 10.53 -12.50 -5.76
C PRO A 61 10.97 -13.62 -6.69
N VAL A 62 11.17 -13.30 -7.97
CA VAL A 62 11.68 -14.24 -8.97
C VAL A 62 13.05 -13.77 -9.46
N SER A 63 13.95 -14.71 -9.68
CA SER A 63 15.27 -14.45 -10.22
C SER A 63 15.28 -14.56 -11.75
N GLU A 64 16.32 -13.97 -12.36
CA GLU A 64 16.51 -14.01 -13.81
C GLU A 64 16.76 -15.44 -14.33
N ALA A 65 17.28 -16.33 -13.47
CA ALA A 65 17.44 -17.75 -13.82
C ALA A 65 16.11 -18.51 -13.82
N GLU A 66 15.17 -18.14 -12.96
CA GLU A 66 13.85 -18.78 -12.86
C GLU A 66 12.89 -18.30 -13.96
N ALA A 67 12.96 -17.02 -14.34
CA ALA A 67 12.07 -16.42 -15.35
C ALA A 67 12.82 -15.46 -16.30
N PRO A 68 13.74 -15.96 -17.14
CA PRO A 68 14.60 -15.11 -17.98
C PRO A 68 13.82 -14.23 -18.97
N GLU A 69 12.76 -14.78 -19.57
CA GLU A 69 11.92 -14.06 -20.52
C GLU A 69 11.20 -12.87 -19.87
N LEU A 70 10.60 -13.08 -18.70
CA LEU A 70 9.92 -12.03 -17.93
C LEU A 70 10.91 -10.90 -17.56
N HIS A 71 12.10 -11.28 -17.08
CA HIS A 71 13.14 -10.30 -16.75
C HIS A 71 13.63 -9.52 -17.97
N ALA A 72 13.73 -10.15 -19.15
CA ALA A 72 14.11 -9.49 -20.39
C ALA A 72 13.03 -8.48 -20.86
N ILE A 73 11.75 -8.86 -20.78
CA ILE A 73 10.63 -7.97 -21.10
C ILE A 73 10.66 -6.75 -20.19
N VAL A 74 10.70 -6.95 -18.87
CA VAL A 74 10.73 -5.87 -17.88
C VAL A 74 11.96 -4.97 -18.07
N ALA A 75 13.13 -5.54 -18.34
CA ALA A 75 14.35 -4.78 -18.60
C ALA A 75 14.23 -3.90 -19.86
N SER A 76 13.64 -4.44 -20.93
CA SER A 76 13.44 -3.69 -22.18
C SER A 76 12.47 -2.52 -22.01
N LEU A 77 11.40 -2.72 -21.22
CA LEU A 77 10.42 -1.68 -20.92
C LEU A 77 11.03 -0.58 -20.04
N ALA A 78 11.75 -0.97 -18.99
CA ALA A 78 12.44 -0.03 -18.10
C ALA A 78 13.47 0.82 -18.88
N ALA A 79 14.27 0.18 -19.75
CA ALA A 79 15.24 0.87 -20.59
C ALA A 79 14.58 1.87 -21.55
N ARG A 80 13.47 1.50 -22.21
CA ARG A 80 12.70 2.41 -23.08
C ARG A 80 12.11 3.60 -22.33
N ALA A 81 11.73 3.41 -21.07
CA ALA A 81 11.21 4.45 -20.20
C ALA A 81 12.30 5.31 -19.52
N GLY A 82 13.58 4.96 -19.68
CA GLY A 82 14.69 5.63 -18.97
C GLY A 82 14.68 5.39 -17.46
N LEU A 83 14.09 4.28 -17.02
CA LEU A 83 13.95 3.92 -15.61
C LEU A 83 14.91 2.77 -15.25
N PRO A 84 15.38 2.70 -13.98
CA PRO A 84 16.11 1.53 -13.51
C PRO A 84 15.22 0.28 -13.55
N LYS A 85 15.81 -0.89 -13.84
CA LYS A 85 15.09 -2.18 -13.83
C LYS A 85 14.49 -2.41 -12.43
N PRO A 86 13.15 -2.54 -12.31
CA PRO A 86 12.53 -2.80 -11.02
C PRO A 86 12.79 -4.24 -10.57
N LYS A 87 12.54 -4.50 -9.29
CA LYS A 87 12.44 -5.87 -8.75
C LYS A 87 11.22 -6.56 -9.37
N VAL A 88 11.36 -7.84 -9.69
CA VAL A 88 10.31 -8.64 -10.32
C VAL A 88 9.76 -9.64 -9.30
N TYR A 89 8.44 -9.71 -9.20
CA TYR A 89 7.72 -10.63 -8.33
C TYR A 89 6.62 -11.35 -9.12
N ILE A 90 6.32 -12.59 -8.73
CA ILE A 90 5.19 -13.36 -9.26
C ILE A 90 4.17 -13.55 -8.13
N ILE A 91 2.91 -13.23 -8.41
CA ILE A 91 1.79 -13.49 -7.50
C ILE A 91 1.18 -14.84 -7.89
N PRO A 92 1.14 -15.84 -6.99
CA PRO A 92 0.58 -17.14 -7.29
C PRO A 92 -0.96 -17.06 -7.30
N THR A 93 -1.54 -16.79 -8.47
CA THR A 93 -3.00 -16.77 -8.67
C THR A 93 -3.39 -17.63 -9.87
N GLN A 94 -4.51 -18.33 -9.76
CA GLN A 94 -5.08 -19.13 -10.86
C GLN A 94 -5.85 -18.26 -11.87
N THR A 95 -6.15 -17.02 -11.49
CA THR A 95 -6.81 -16.06 -12.37
C THR A 95 -5.74 -15.24 -13.09
N PRO A 96 -5.75 -15.20 -14.44
CA PRO A 96 -4.86 -14.32 -15.19
C PRO A 96 -5.08 -12.88 -14.76
N ASN A 97 -4.07 -12.27 -14.16
CA ASN A 97 -4.05 -10.87 -13.76
C ASN A 97 -2.67 -10.31 -14.11
N ALA A 98 -2.65 -9.15 -14.76
CA ALA A 98 -1.43 -8.50 -15.26
C ALA A 98 -1.16 -7.21 -14.49
#